data_AF-A0A117KM14-F1
#
_entry.id   AF-A0A117KM14-F1
#
_cell.length_a   1.000
_cell.length_b   1.000
_cell.length_c   1.000
_cell.angle_alpha   90.00
_cell.angle_beta   90.00
_cell.angle_gamma   90.00
#
_symmetry.space_group_name_H-M   'P 1'
#
loop_
_entity.id
_entity.type
_entity.pdbx_description
1 polymer ?
#
loop_
_entity_poly.entity_id
_entity_poly.type
_entity_poly.pdbx_seq_one_letter_code
_entity_poly.pdbx_strand_id
1 'polypeptide(L)'
;MVGISWQIILAVIGVVAGFVITDKILNMKGYRGREILRPMELEELCSHLMTKYLVSVAAIAGDKKIVEGVDDYEIDEIRTLMRSMGSEEILLVSGSDYRYAMRGNGIFIYIKGKFVSLEDFAKVWKLVKSSIAGVGV
;
A
#
# COMPACT_ATOMS: atom_id res chain seq x y z
N MET A 1 43.37 13.50 -0.38
CA MET A 1 41.95 13.26 -0.71
C MET A 1 41.72 11.82 -1.20
N VAL A 2 42.08 10.79 -0.41
CA VAL A 2 41.89 9.36 -0.78
C VAL A 2 41.14 8.57 0.31
N GLY A 3 41.19 9.02 1.57
CA GLY A 3 40.54 8.32 2.69
C GLY A 3 39.01 8.45 2.74
N ILE A 4 38.44 9.60 2.36
CA ILE A 4 36.99 9.85 2.47
C ILE A 4 36.22 9.06 1.40
N SER A 5 36.75 8.98 0.16
CA SER A 5 36.10 8.23 -0.93
C SER A 5 36.03 6.73 -0.66
N TRP A 6 37.05 6.14 -0.02
CA TRP A 6 37.05 4.71 0.32
C TRP A 6 36.08 4.36 1.45
N GLN A 7 35.93 5.25 2.44
CA GLN A 7 34.96 5.09 3.53
C GLN A 7 33.51 5.12 3.03
N ILE A 8 33.22 5.95 2.02
CA ILE A 8 31.88 6.01 1.40
C ILE A 8 31.58 4.68 0.68
N ILE A 9 32.52 4.12 -0.06
CA ILE A 9 32.34 2.85 -0.76
C ILE A 9 32.10 1.70 0.23
N LEU A 10 32.88 1.64 1.32
CA LEU A 10 32.70 0.63 2.36
C LEU A 10 31.35 0.77 3.09
N ALA A 11 30.89 2.01 3.33
CA ALA A 11 29.59 2.25 3.94
C ALA A 11 28.43 1.78 3.04
N VAL A 12 28.51 2.05 1.72
CA VAL A 12 27.52 1.59 0.74
C VAL A 12 27.49 0.07 0.68
N ILE A 13 28.65 -0.59 0.64
CA ILE A 13 28.73 -2.07 0.65
C ILE A 13 28.14 -2.64 1.95
N GLY A 14 28.43 -2.01 3.10
CA GLY A 14 27.88 -2.42 4.39
C GLY A 14 26.35 -2.33 4.45
N VAL A 15 25.77 -1.25 3.91
CA VAL A 15 24.31 -1.06 3.84
C VAL A 15 23.66 -2.09 2.91
N VAL A 16 24.24 -2.32 1.73
CA VAL A 16 23.73 -3.32 0.77
C VAL A 16 23.84 -4.74 1.34
N ALA A 17 24.98 -5.09 1.96
CA ALA A 17 25.16 -6.38 2.61
C ALA A 17 24.18 -6.57 3.78
N GLY A 18 23.95 -5.52 4.58
CA GLY A 18 22.97 -5.53 5.67
C GLY A 18 21.54 -5.78 5.16
N PHE A 19 21.15 -5.14 4.05
CA PHE A 19 19.86 -5.38 3.40
C PHE A 19 19.74 -6.83 2.89
N VAL A 20 20.76 -7.35 2.19
CA VAL A 20 20.75 -8.71 1.64
C VAL A 20 20.71 -9.77 2.73
N ILE A 21 21.47 -9.59 3.81
CA ILE A 21 21.46 -10.53 4.95
C ILE A 21 20.10 -10.50 5.66
N THR A 22 19.55 -9.30 5.88
CA THR A 22 18.22 -9.14 6.49
C THR A 22 17.15 -9.79 5.63
N ASP A 23 17.18 -9.59 4.31
CA ASP A 23 16.26 -10.20 3.36
C ASP A 23 16.39 -11.74 3.31
N LYS A 24 17.62 -12.26 3.44
CA LYS A 24 17.89 -13.71 3.51
C LYS A 24 17.40 -14.32 4.83
N ILE A 25 17.55 -13.62 5.95
CA ILE A 25 17.03 -14.04 7.27
C ILE A 25 15.49 -14.03 7.27
N LEU A 26 14.87 -13.00 6.67
CA LEU A 26 13.42 -12.91 6.52
C LEU A 26 12.86 -14.05 5.65
N ASN A 27 13.56 -14.40 4.55
CA ASN A 27 13.22 -15.56 3.73
C ASN A 27 13.39 -16.90 4.48
N MET A 28 14.51 -17.11 5.19
CA MET A 28 14.77 -18.36 5.92
C MET A 28 13.83 -18.60 7.10
N LYS A 29 13.38 -17.54 7.78
CA LYS A 29 12.41 -17.64 8.88
C LYS A 29 10.96 -17.84 8.41
N GLY A 30 10.73 -18.00 7.10
CA GLY A 30 9.39 -18.24 6.55
C GLY A 30 8.47 -17.03 6.62
N TYR A 31 9.00 -15.80 6.77
CA TYR A 31 8.19 -14.57 6.71
C TYR A 31 7.73 -14.22 5.29
N ARG A 32 8.31 -14.86 4.25
CA ARG A 32 7.60 -15.10 2.99
C ARG A 32 6.59 -16.23 3.15
N GLY A 33 5.74 -16.12 4.17
CA GLY A 33 4.56 -16.96 4.26
C GLY A 33 3.81 -16.79 2.95
N ARG A 34 3.31 -17.88 2.36
CA ARG A 34 2.22 -17.77 1.38
C ARG A 34 1.22 -16.81 2.01
N GLU A 35 1.09 -15.61 1.47
CA GLU A 35 0.06 -14.68 1.93
C GLU A 35 -1.26 -15.34 1.58
N ILE A 36 -1.81 -16.05 2.56
CA ILE A 36 -3.20 -16.44 2.53
C ILE A 36 -3.92 -15.10 2.59
N LEU A 37 -4.40 -14.64 1.44
CA LEU A 37 -5.30 -13.50 1.30
C LEU A 37 -6.61 -13.86 2.01
N ARG A 38 -6.57 -13.89 3.35
CA ARG A 38 -7.78 -13.98 4.15
C ARG A 38 -8.48 -12.64 4.02
N PRO A 39 -9.80 -12.63 3.79
CA PRO A 39 -10.58 -11.41 3.92
C PRO A 39 -10.32 -10.82 5.31
N MET A 40 -9.93 -9.56 5.35
CA MET A 40 -9.77 -8.80 6.59
C MET A 40 -10.99 -7.91 6.78
N GLU A 41 -11.36 -7.68 8.04
CA GLU A 41 -12.32 -6.63 8.36
C GLU A 41 -11.75 -5.26 7.96
N LEU A 42 -12.62 -4.29 7.65
CA LEU A 42 -12.22 -3.00 7.09
C LEU A 42 -11.21 -2.24 7.99
N GLU A 43 -11.41 -2.29 9.30
CA GLU A 43 -10.54 -1.65 10.29
C GLU A 43 -9.16 -2.34 10.35
N GLU A 44 -9.15 -3.68 10.34
CA GLU A 44 -7.91 -4.48 10.31
C GLU A 44 -7.15 -4.26 8.99
N LEU A 45 -7.85 -4.20 7.85
CA LEU A 45 -7.27 -3.88 6.55
C LEU A 45 -6.59 -2.52 6.57
N CYS A 46 -7.28 -1.47 7.05
CA CYS A 46 -6.71 -0.12 7.11
C CYS A 46 -5.46 -0.09 7.99
N SER A 47 -5.52 -0.70 9.19
CA SER A 47 -4.38 -0.81 10.10
C SER A 47 -3.21 -1.57 9.47
N HIS A 48 -3.48 -2.69 8.78
CA HIS A 48 -2.47 -3.49 8.11
C HIS A 48 -1.78 -2.73 6.97
N LEU A 49 -2.56 -2.01 6.15
CA LEU A 49 -2.04 -1.18 5.07
C LEU A 49 -1.11 -0.10 5.61
N MET A 50 -1.51 0.60 6.66
CA MET A 50 -0.67 1.64 7.27
C MET A 50 0.61 1.07 7.89
N THR A 51 0.50 0.00 8.67
CA THR A 51 1.65 -0.50 9.46
C THR A 51 2.65 -1.28 8.62
N LYS A 52 2.18 -2.11 7.68
CA LYS A 52 3.05 -2.99 6.88
C LYS A 52 3.48 -2.35 5.57
N TYR A 53 2.59 -1.60 4.92
CA TYR A 53 2.86 -0.99 3.61
C TYR A 53 3.15 0.50 3.68
N LEU A 54 3.05 1.13 4.86
CA LEU A 54 3.35 2.55 5.09
C LEU A 54 2.60 3.49 4.15
N VAL A 55 1.34 3.13 3.84
CA VAL A 55 0.45 3.92 2.97
C VAL A 55 -0.56 4.71 3.81
N SER A 56 -0.91 5.89 3.33
CA SER A 56 -2.09 6.62 3.81
C SER A 56 -3.34 5.95 3.27
N VAL A 57 -4.40 5.87 4.09
CA VAL A 57 -5.64 5.18 3.72
C VAL A 57 -6.86 5.96 4.16
N ALA A 58 -7.90 5.93 3.34
CA ALA A 58 -9.24 6.35 3.71
C ALA A 58 -10.24 5.27 3.30
N ALA A 59 -11.09 4.84 4.22
CA ALA A 59 -12.15 3.86 3.98
C ALA A 59 -13.49 4.38 4.50
N ILE A 60 -14.53 4.29 3.68
CA ILE A 60 -15.87 4.80 3.98
C ILE A 60 -16.88 3.71 3.63
N ALA A 61 -17.63 3.25 4.63
CA ALA A 61 -18.65 2.21 4.51
C ALA A 61 -19.89 2.62 5.33
N GLY A 62 -20.96 3.04 4.65
CA GLY A 62 -22.14 3.62 5.31
C GLY A 62 -21.74 4.80 6.22
N ASP A 63 -22.05 4.69 7.50
CA ASP A 63 -21.73 5.71 8.52
C ASP A 63 -20.29 5.59 9.09
N LYS A 64 -19.58 4.51 8.78
CA LYS A 64 -18.19 4.33 9.21
C LYS A 64 -17.24 5.06 8.24
N LYS A 65 -16.39 5.94 8.80
CA LYS A 65 -15.32 6.63 8.09
C LYS A 65 -14.01 6.46 8.86
N ILE A 66 -13.02 5.85 8.22
CA ILE A 66 -11.65 5.68 8.72
C ILE A 66 -10.77 6.50 7.79
N VAL A 67 -10.03 7.48 8.32
CA VAL A 67 -9.15 8.34 7.51
C VAL A 67 -7.86 8.55 8.27
N GLU A 68 -6.75 8.17 7.64
CA GLU A 68 -5.42 8.22 8.23
C GLU A 68 -4.41 8.67 7.18
N GLY A 69 -3.77 9.82 7.42
CA GLY A 69 -2.75 10.39 6.52
C GLY A 69 -3.27 10.88 5.16
N VAL A 70 -4.59 11.06 5.02
CA VAL A 70 -5.27 11.63 3.84
C VAL A 70 -6.19 12.75 4.31
N ASP A 71 -6.34 13.81 3.51
CA ASP A 71 -7.30 14.87 3.80
C ASP A 71 -8.65 14.66 3.08
N ASP A 72 -9.70 15.33 3.57
CA ASP A 72 -11.05 15.21 3.01
C ASP A 72 -11.17 15.78 1.58
N TYR A 73 -10.33 16.75 1.23
CA TYR A 73 -10.31 17.34 -0.11
C TYR A 73 -9.80 16.34 -1.15
N GLU A 74 -8.73 15.60 -0.86
CA GLU A 74 -8.19 14.54 -1.70
C GLU A 74 -9.22 13.42 -1.93
N ILE A 75 -9.98 13.07 -0.90
CA ILE A 75 -11.05 12.06 -1.00
C ILE A 75 -12.15 12.55 -1.95
N ASP A 76 -12.58 13.80 -1.81
CA ASP A 76 -13.63 14.38 -2.65
C ASP A 76 -13.18 14.59 -4.10
N GLU A 77 -11.93 14.99 -4.33
CA GLU A 77 -11.31 15.10 -5.64
C GLU A 77 -11.35 13.75 -6.38
N ILE A 78 -10.87 12.68 -5.74
CA ILE A 78 -10.84 11.34 -6.34
C ILE A 78 -12.25 10.78 -6.56
N ARG A 79 -13.19 11.02 -5.63
CA ARG A 79 -14.59 10.63 -5.81
C ARG A 79 -15.22 11.33 -7.00
N THR A 80 -14.94 12.61 -7.17
CA THR A 80 -15.43 13.41 -8.30
C THR A 80 -14.84 12.89 -9.60
N LEU A 81 -13.54 12.58 -9.62
CA LEU A 81 -12.86 12.00 -10.76
C LEU A 81 -13.46 10.65 -11.16
N MET A 82 -13.63 9.72 -10.20
CA MET A 82 -14.27 8.43 -10.45
C MET A 82 -15.69 8.56 -11.01
N ARG A 83 -16.50 9.47 -10.45
CA ARG A 83 -17.86 9.77 -10.94
C ARG A 83 -17.84 10.31 -12.37
N SER A 84 -16.92 11.24 -12.67
CA SER A 84 -16.80 11.85 -13.99
C SER A 84 -16.39 10.85 -15.07
N MET A 85 -15.58 9.86 -14.72
CA MET A 85 -15.14 8.79 -15.60
C MET A 85 -16.12 7.60 -15.67
N GLY A 86 -17.13 7.58 -14.79
CA GLY A 86 -18.03 6.43 -14.66
C GLY A 86 -17.32 5.14 -14.24
N SER A 87 -16.24 5.24 -13.46
CA SER A 87 -15.44 4.09 -13.05
C SER A 87 -15.61 3.76 -11.57
N GLU A 88 -15.71 2.47 -11.25
CA GLU A 88 -15.71 1.96 -9.88
C GLU A 88 -14.30 1.80 -9.31
N GLU A 89 -13.26 1.96 -10.14
CA GLU A 89 -11.87 1.80 -9.74
C GLU A 89 -10.97 2.74 -10.54
N ILE A 90 -9.98 3.33 -9.87
CA ILE A 90 -9.00 4.19 -10.53
C ILE A 90 -7.63 4.02 -9.89
N LEU A 91 -6.61 4.03 -10.75
CA LEU A 91 -5.21 4.07 -10.36
C LEU A 91 -4.55 5.26 -11.05
N LEU A 92 -3.99 6.17 -10.27
CA LEU A 92 -3.19 7.29 -10.74
C LEU A 92 -1.74 7.07 -10.30
N VAL A 93 -0.81 7.13 -11.26
CA VAL A 93 0.63 6.90 -11.01
C VAL A 93 1.41 8.12 -11.46
N SER A 94 2.20 8.67 -10.54
CA SER A 94 3.14 9.76 -10.82
C SER A 94 4.51 9.40 -10.26
N GLY A 95 5.36 8.79 -11.10
CA GLY A 95 6.65 8.25 -10.66
C GLY A 95 6.46 7.08 -9.68
N SER A 96 6.97 7.23 -8.46
CA SER A 96 6.77 6.26 -7.38
C SER A 96 5.57 6.55 -6.49
N ASP A 97 4.83 7.64 -6.71
CA ASP A 97 3.61 7.99 -5.97
C ASP A 97 2.39 7.36 -6.64
N TYR A 98 1.69 6.50 -5.90
CA TYR A 98 0.51 5.78 -6.35
C TYR A 98 -0.70 6.26 -5.55
N ARG A 99 -1.77 6.58 -6.26
CA ARG A 99 -3.08 6.87 -5.68
C ARG A 99 -4.07 5.90 -6.28
N TYR A 100 -4.62 5.05 -5.43
CA TYR A 100 -5.56 4.02 -5.82
C TYR A 100 -6.88 4.24 -5.10
N ALA A 101 -7.98 4.20 -5.83
CA ALA A 101 -9.30 4.27 -5.25
C ALA A 101 -10.21 3.20 -5.84
N MET A 102 -11.05 2.62 -5.01
CA MET A 102 -12.03 1.64 -5.43
C MET A 102 -13.33 1.84 -4.66
N ARG A 103 -14.44 1.62 -5.36
CA ARG A 103 -15.78 1.51 -4.81
C ARG A 103 -16.35 0.14 -5.16
N GLY A 104 -16.95 -0.53 -4.19
CA GLY A 104 -17.58 -1.82 -4.37
C GLY A 104 -18.30 -2.27 -3.11
N ASN A 105 -19.44 -2.95 -3.23
CA ASN A 105 -20.22 -3.46 -2.11
C ASN A 105 -20.58 -2.39 -1.05
N GLY A 106 -20.83 -1.13 -1.48
CA GLY A 106 -21.10 -0.01 -0.57
C GLY A 106 -19.89 0.52 0.21
N ILE A 107 -18.70 -0.01 -0.07
CA ILE A 107 -17.43 0.40 0.53
C ILE A 107 -16.66 1.23 -0.49
N PHE A 108 -16.15 2.37 -0.05
CA PHE A 108 -15.16 3.17 -0.76
C PHE A 108 -13.83 3.04 -0.03
N ILE A 109 -12.76 2.75 -0.74
CA ILE A 109 -11.40 2.79 -0.21
C ILE A 109 -10.51 3.63 -1.11
N TYR A 110 -9.64 4.40 -0.48
CA TYR A 110 -8.61 5.21 -1.12
C TYR A 110 -7.28 4.95 -0.43
N ILE A 111 -6.24 4.76 -1.22
CA ILE A 111 -4.90 4.45 -0.77
C ILE A 111 -3.93 5.38 -1.49
N LYS A 112 -3.07 6.02 -0.73
CA LYS A 112 -2.01 6.89 -1.23
C LYS A 112 -0.69 6.45 -0.62
N GLY A 113 0.30 6.16 -1.45
CA GLY A 113 1.59 5.72 -0.94
C GLY A 113 2.65 5.63 -2.03
N LYS A 114 3.88 5.40 -1.57
CA LYS A 114 5.02 5.21 -2.45
C LYS A 114 5.30 3.73 -2.67
N PHE A 115 5.34 3.31 -3.92
CA PHE A 115 5.71 1.94 -4.28
C PHE A 115 6.96 1.95 -5.15
N VAL A 116 7.87 1.01 -4.85
CA VAL A 116 9.12 0.83 -5.62
C VAL A 116 8.81 0.22 -6.99
N SER A 117 7.78 -0.62 -7.07
CA SER A 117 7.38 -1.30 -8.29
C SER A 117 5.87 -1.51 -8.37
N LEU A 118 5.38 -1.75 -9.59
CA LEU A 118 4.00 -2.21 -9.82
C LEU A 118 3.71 -3.56 -9.16
N GLU A 119 4.72 -4.40 -8.96
CA GLU A 119 4.57 -5.69 -8.28
C GLU A 119 4.24 -5.49 -6.79
N ASP A 120 4.87 -4.51 -6.14
CA ASP A 120 4.57 -4.20 -4.74
C ASP A 120 3.19 -3.59 -4.58
N PHE A 121 2.78 -2.72 -5.51
CA PHE A 121 1.40 -2.24 -5.56
C PHE A 121 0.40 -3.39 -5.79
N ALA A 122 0.71 -4.34 -6.66
CA ALA A 122 -0.18 -5.47 -6.97
C ALA A 122 -0.49 -6.35 -5.74
N LYS A 123 0.42 -6.42 -4.75
CA LYS A 123 0.17 -7.12 -3.48
C LYS A 123 -0.89 -6.40 -2.65
N VAL A 124 -0.75 -5.08 -2.50
CA VAL A 124 -1.76 -4.22 -1.84
C VAL A 124 -3.09 -4.28 -2.56
N TRP A 125 -3.07 -4.17 -3.88
CA TRP A 125 -4.27 -4.24 -4.71
C TRP A 125 -5.04 -5.55 -4.52
N LYS A 126 -4.34 -6.69 -4.57
CA LYS A 126 -4.93 -8.02 -4.34
C LYS A 126 -5.54 -8.14 -2.94
N LEU A 127 -4.86 -7.64 -1.92
CA LEU A 127 -5.34 -7.64 -0.53
C LEU A 127 -6.63 -6.83 -0.38
N VAL A 128 -6.67 -5.64 -0.99
CA VAL A 128 -7.86 -4.77 -0.95
C VAL A 128 -9.02 -5.42 -1.69
N LYS A 129 -8.78 -5.94 -2.90
CA LYS A 129 -9.80 -6.64 -3.69
C LYS A 129 -10.35 -7.86 -2.95
N SER A 130 -9.51 -8.69 -2.36
CA SER A 130 -9.95 -9.87 -1.62
C SER A 130 -10.75 -9.51 -0.38
N SER A 131 -10.38 -8.44 0.32
CA SER A 131 -11.07 -7.99 1.52
C SER A 131 -12.43 -7.37 1.19
N ILE A 132 -12.53 -6.52 0.16
CA ILE A 132 -13.81 -5.93 -0.26
C ILE A 132 -14.75 -7.00 -0.86
N ALA A 133 -14.21 -7.98 -1.59
CA ALA A 133 -14.99 -9.09 -2.12
C ALA A 133 -15.48 -10.05 -1.02
N GLY A 134 -14.68 -10.27 0.02
CA GLY A 134 -15.02 -11.16 1.15
C GLY A 134 -16.02 -10.57 2.15
N VAL A 135 -16.36 -9.28 2.06
CA VAL A 135 -17.41 -8.63 2.86
C VAL A 135 -18.82 -8.84 2.26
N GLY A 136 -18.94 -9.64 1.20
CA GLY A 136 -20.22 -9.98 0.57
C GLY A 136 -20.40 -11.48 0.32
N VAL A 137 -20.60 -12.26 1.39
CA VAL A 137 -21.53 -13.42 1.46
C VAL A 137 -22.02 -13.55 2.91
#